data_AF-A0A3D6EGA2-F1
#
_entry.id   AF-A0A3D6EGA2-F1
#
_cell.length_a   1.000
_cell.length_b   1.000
_cell.length_c   1.000
_cell.angle_alpha   90.00
_cell.angle_beta   90.00
_cell.angle_gamma   90.00
#
_symmetry.space_group_name_H-M   'P 1'
#
loop_
_entity.id
_entity.type
_entity.pdbx_description
1 polymer ?
#
loop_
_entity_poly.entity_id
_entity_poly.type
_entity_poly.pdbx_seq_one_letter_code
_entity_poly.pdbx_strand_id
1 'polypeptide(L)' 'MSLRLFVYICSMTSLEILKQYWGYDSFRPMQDEIIGAAVDGHDVLAILPTGGGKSICFQVPALMREGIALVVTPLVALM' A
#
# COMPACT_ATOMS: atom_id res chain seq x y z
N MET A 1 7.23 11.85 -17.88
CA MET A 1 7.74 10.91 -16.86
C MET A 1 8.14 11.71 -15.63
N SER A 2 7.20 11.98 -14.72
CA SER A 2 7.52 12.55 -13.41
C SER A 2 7.81 11.40 -12.47
N LEU A 3 9.07 10.99 -12.40
CA LEU A 3 9.56 10.17 -11.30
C LEU A 3 9.51 11.07 -10.06
N ARG A 4 8.40 11.01 -9.31
CA ARG A 4 8.40 11.47 -7.93
C ARG A 4 9.20 10.43 -7.14
N LEU A 5 10.47 10.74 -6.89
CA LEU A 5 11.24 10.10 -5.84
C LEU A 5 10.45 10.31 -4.53
N PHE A 6 9.74 9.28 -4.06
CA PHE A 6 9.19 9.26 -2.71
C PHE A 6 10.33 8.89 -1.75
N VAL A 7 11.21 9.85 -1.52
CA VAL A 7 12.04 9.91 -0.31
C VAL A 7 11.22 10.73 0.69
N TYR A 8 11.16 10.33 1.98
CA TYR A 8 10.32 10.84 3.11
C TYR A 8 9.05 9.97 3.39
N ILE A 9 8.73 9.41 4.57
CA ILE A 9 9.02 9.68 6.01
C ILE A 9 8.85 8.41 6.87
N CYS A 10 9.81 8.09 7.74
CA CYS A 10 9.76 6.99 8.73
C CYS A 10 8.90 7.32 9.99
N SER A 11 7.87 8.17 9.86
CA SER A 11 7.10 8.72 11.00
C SER A 11 5.59 8.83 10.79
N MET A 12 5.04 8.34 9.67
CA MET A 12 3.60 8.37 9.41
C MET A 12 2.96 7.01 9.69
N THR A 13 1.79 7.04 10.32
CA THR A 13 0.91 5.88 10.46
C THR A 13 0.29 5.48 9.11
N SER A 14 -0.19 4.25 9.02
CA SER A 14 -0.88 3.73 7.83
C SER A 14 -2.10 4.59 7.45
N LEU A 15 -2.84 5.10 8.44
CA LEU A 15 -3.99 5.99 8.23
C LEU A 15 -3.59 7.39 7.75
N GLU A 16 -2.50 7.97 8.26
CA GLU A 16 -2.01 9.26 7.77
C GLU A 16 -1.57 9.16 6.31
N ILE A 17 -0.91 8.06 5.93
CA ILE A 17 -0.54 7.78 4.54
C ILE A 17 -1.80 7.62 3.68
N LEU A 18 -2.78 6.85 4.15
CA LEU A 18 -4.06 6.67 3.45
C LEU A 18 -4.73 8.03 3.19
N LYS A 19 -4.81 8.88 4.22
CA LYS A 19 -5.43 10.20 4.13
C LYS A 19 -4.66 11.13 3.20
N GLN A 20 -3.33 11.16 3.30
CA GLN A 20 -2.47 12.04 2.50
C GLN A 20 -2.53 11.72 1.00
N TYR A 21 -2.48 10.44 0.64
CA TYR A 21 -2.34 10.03 -0.76
C TYR A 21 -3.64 9.62 -1.44
N TRP A 22 -4.63 9.13 -0.69
CA TRP A 22 -5.94 8.71 -1.23
C TRP A 22 -7.11 9.57 -0.74
N GLY A 23 -6.92 10.40 0.30
CA GLY A 23 -7.97 11.25 0.85
C GLY A 23 -9.01 10.53 1.72
N TYR A 24 -8.84 9.22 1.97
CA TYR A 24 -9.78 8.41 2.75
C TYR A 24 -9.50 8.51 4.25
N ASP A 25 -10.57 8.57 5.05
CA ASP A 25 -10.51 8.65 6.51
C ASP A 25 -10.41 7.28 7.19
N SER A 26 -10.69 6.19 6.47
CA SER A 26 -10.65 4.84 6.99
C SER A 26 -10.37 3.82 5.90
N PHE A 27 -9.77 2.71 6.31
CA PHE A 27 -9.61 1.53 5.48
C PHE A 27 -10.95 0.84 5.23
N ARG A 28 -11.07 0.18 4.08
CA ARG A 28 -12.17 -0.77 3.85
C ARG A 28 -11.95 -2.04 4.69
N PRO A 29 -12.99 -2.87 4.89
CA PRO A 29 -12.85 -4.13 5.62
C PRO A 29 -11.65 -4.94 5.13
N MET A 30 -10.96 -5.59 6.08
CA MET A 30 -9.76 -6.42 5.90
C MET A 30 -8.48 -5.69 5.46
N GLN A 31 -8.55 -4.47 4.90
CA GLN A 31 -7.33 -3.79 4.43
C GLN A 31 -6.38 -3.47 5.58
N ASP A 32 -6.89 -3.03 6.73
CA ASP A 32 -6.07 -2.69 7.90
C ASP A 32 -5.31 -3.91 8.44
N GLU A 33 -5.97 -5.07 8.52
CA GLU A 33 -5.35 -6.33 8.94
C GLU A 33 -4.25 -6.79 7.96
N ILE A 34 -4.53 -6.72 6.65
CA ILE A 34 -3.55 -7.08 5.61
C ILE A 34 -2.33 -6.15 5.65
N ILE A 35 -2.57 -4.85 5.80
CA ILE A 35 -1.51 -3.83 5.87
C ILE A 35 -0.68 -4.04 7.13
N GLY A 36 -1.32 -4.26 8.29
CA GLY A 36 -0.64 -4.55 9.55
C GLY A 36 0.28 -5.77 9.43
N ALA A 37 -0.23 -6.89 8.93
CA ALA A 37 0.57 -8.09 8.72
C ALA A 37 1.76 -7.85 7.78
N ALA A 38 1.55 -7.11 6.68
CA ALA A 38 2.62 -6.75 5.75
C ALA A 38 3.67 -5.83 6.38
N VAL A 39 3.25 -4.86 7.20
CA VAL A 39 4.12 -3.92 7.94
C VAL A 39 4.90 -4.61 9.06
N ASP A 40 4.36 -5.66 9.66
CA ASP A 40 5.07 -6.51 10.63
C ASP A 40 6.06 -7.48 9.96
N GLY A 41 6.04 -7.55 8.63
CA GLY A 41 6.99 -8.35 7.84
C GLY A 41 6.54 -9.79 7.62
N HIS A 42 5.25 -10.09 7.79
CA HIS A 42 4.69 -11.39 7.47
C HIS A 42 4.43 -11.56 5.97
N ASP A 43 4.52 -12.80 5.49
CA ASP A 43 4.02 -13.18 4.17
C ASP A 43 2.49 -13.18 4.18
N VAL A 44 1.86 -12.46 3.24
CA VAL A 44 0.41 -12.29 3.21
C VAL A 44 -0.19 -12.76 1.89
N LEU A 45 -1.13 -13.71 1.95
CA LEU A 45 -2.02 -14.05 0.85
C LEU A 45 -3.34 -13.27 0.99
N ALA A 46 -3.44 -12.13 0.33
CA ALA A 46 -4.62 -11.26 0.38
C ALA A 46 -5.61 -11.59 -0.76
N ILE A 47 -6.81 -12.06 -0.40
CA ILE A 47 -7.90 -12.34 -1.36
C ILE A 47 -8.98 -11.26 -1.24
N LEU A 48 -9.10 -10.40 -2.25
CA LEU A 48 -10.12 -9.36 -2.30
C LEU A 48 -10.77 -9.29 -3.68
N PRO A 49 -12.07 -8.92 -3.77
CA PRO A 49 -12.76 -8.74 -5.04
C PRO A 49 -12.13 -7.63 -5.90
N THR A 50 -12.41 -7.66 -7.19
CA THR A 50 -12.09 -6.53 -8.10
C THR A 50 -12.74 -5.25 -7.58
N GLY A 51 -12.02 -4.14 -7.62
CA GLY A 51 -12.46 -2.87 -7.03
C GLY A 51 -12.38 -2.81 -5.49
N GLY A 52 -12.01 -3.90 -4.80
CA GLY A 52 -11.86 -3.97 -3.34
C GLY A 52 -10.67 -3.20 -2.77
N GLY A 53 -9.89 -2.51 -3.59
CA GLY A 53 -8.75 -1.70 -3.14
C GLY A 53 -7.50 -2.53 -2.79
N LYS A 54 -7.27 -3.65 -3.49
CA LYS A 54 -6.06 -4.49 -3.33
C LYS A 54 -4.75 -3.72 -3.40
N SER A 55 -4.67 -2.71 -4.27
CA SER A 55 -3.43 -1.96 -4.46
C SER A 55 -2.98 -1.20 -3.22
N ILE A 56 -3.93 -0.66 -2.45
CA ILE A 56 -3.66 0.02 -1.17
C ILE A 56 -2.94 -0.91 -0.19
N CYS A 57 -3.28 -2.21 -0.23
CA CYS A 57 -2.73 -3.22 0.68
C CYS A 57 -1.23 -3.48 0.50
N PHE A 58 -0.63 -3.12 -0.63
CA PHE A 58 0.83 -3.15 -0.81
C PHE A 58 1.45 -1.76 -0.97
N GLN A 59 0.69 -0.76 -1.42
CA GLN A 59 1.19 0.61 -1.60
C GLN A 59 1.37 1.34 -0.27
N VAL A 60 0.47 1.16 0.70
CA VAL A 60 0.62 1.78 2.03
C VAL A 60 1.85 1.22 2.77
N PRO A 61 2.02 -0.12 2.91
CA PRO A 61 3.24 -0.68 3.49
C PRO A 61 4.52 -0.25 2.78
N ALA A 62 4.49 -0.09 1.45
CA ALA A 62 5.62 0.38 0.67
C ALA A 62 6.05 1.82 1.03
N LEU A 63 5.10 2.69 1.37
CA LEU A 63 5.37 4.07 1.78
C LEU A 63 5.79 4.19 3.25
N MET A 64 5.52 3.17 4.07
CA MET A 64 5.89 3.14 5.50
C MET A 64 7.34 2.73 5.75
N ARG A 65 8.03 2.20 4.74
CA ARG A 65 9.38 1.65 4.88
C ARG A 65 10.35 2.40 3.98
N GLU A 66 11.59 2.55 4.45
CA GLU A 66 12.68 2.96 3.57
C GLU A 66 12.98 1.86 2.54
N GLY A 67 13.28 2.26 1.30
CA GLY A 67 13.61 1.33 0.22
C GLY A 67 12.65 1.42 -0.95
N ILE A 68 12.52 0.31 -1.69
CA ILE A 68 11.72 0.20 -2.92
C ILE A 68 10.80 -1.01 -2.81
N ALA A 69 9.52 -0.84 -3.15
CA ALA A 69 8.60 -1.95 -3.33
C ALA A 69 8.64 -2.47 -4.77
N LEU A 70 8.88 -3.78 -4.94
CA LEU A 70 8.81 -4.45 -6.22
C LEU A 70 7.40 -5.02 -6.42
N VAL A 71 6.68 -4.51 -7.42
CA VAL A 71 5.33 -5.00 -7.79
C VAL A 71 5.43 -5.74 -9.11
N VAL A 72 5.04 -7.02 -9.12
CA VAL A 72 5.05 -7.86 -10.31
C VAL A 72 3.62 -8.02 -10.82
N THR A 73 3.34 -7.54 -12.03
CA THR A 73 2.07 -7.75 -12.73
C THR A 73 2.31 -8.55 -14.02
N PRO A 74 1.49 -9.57 -14.32
CA PRO A 74 1.62 -10.34 -15.55
C PRO A 74 1.19 -9.56 -16.79
N LEU A 75 0.44 -8.46 -16.62
CA LEU A 75 -0.12 -7.68 -17.72
C LEU A 75 0.39 -6.24 -17.67
N VAL A 76 0.98 -5.79 -18.77
CA VAL A 76 1.46 -4.40 -18.94
C VAL A 76 0.31 -3.40 -18.86
N ALA A 77 -0.89 -3.76 -19.31
CA ALA A 77 -2.06 -2.90 -19.32
C ALA A 77 -2.61 -2.54 -17.92
N LEU A 78 -2.08 -3.14 -16.86
CA LEU A 78 -2.47 -2.87 -15.47
C LEU A 78 -1.48 -1.95 -14.73
N MET A 79 -0.46 -1.43 -15.44
CA MET A 79 0.53 -0.49 -14.91
C MET A 79 0.13 0.97 -15.12
#